data_AF-A0A3D9V7V9-F1
#
_entry.id   AF-A0A3D9V7V9-F1
#
_cell.length_a   1.000
_cell.length_b   1.000
_cell.length_c   1.000
_cell.angle_alpha   90.00
_cell.angle_beta   90.00
_cell.angle_gamma   90.00
#
_symmetry.space_group_name_H-M   'P 1'
#
loop_
_entity.id
_entity.type
_entity.pdbx_description
1 polymer ?
#
loop_
_entity_poly.entity_id
_entity_poly.type
_entity_poly.pdbx_seq_one_letter_code
_entity_poly.pdbx_strand_id
1 'polypeptide(L)'
;MPADAEEIDLAMARAIWEAGGLIVDVRTPEEYAAGHIPGAINVPVDRIAFHLERLPPGQVVTVCSMGNRARRGAERFARLGRPAMHLRGGTKAWAAAGYPLVTGPDPGEWRPLARRVLRRVTEVLRHATELATRWARRGGPRRRAAG
;
A
#
# COMPACT_ATOMS: atom_id res chain seq x y z
N MET A 1 -0.89 7.33 28.78
CA MET A 1 -1.71 6.34 28.06
C MET A 1 -1.13 6.20 26.67
N PRO A 2 -0.79 5.00 26.16
CA PRO A 2 -0.43 4.91 24.75
C PRO A 2 -1.64 5.41 23.96
N ALA A 3 -1.41 6.33 23.02
CA ALA A 3 -2.47 6.92 22.20
C ALA A 3 -3.37 5.80 21.68
N ASP A 4 -4.66 5.95 21.93
CA ASP A 4 -5.70 5.03 21.50
C ASP A 4 -5.47 4.74 20.01
N ALA A 5 -5.42 3.46 19.64
CA ALA A 5 -5.15 3.09 18.26
C ALA A 5 -6.18 3.76 17.35
N GLU A 6 -5.72 4.69 16.52
CA GLU A 6 -6.60 5.53 15.70
C GLU A 6 -7.38 4.66 14.70
N GLU A 7 -8.71 4.77 14.76
CA GLU A 7 -9.61 4.07 13.85
C GLU A 7 -9.88 4.93 12.62
N ILE A 8 -9.65 4.37 11.43
CA ILE A 8 -9.94 5.04 10.16
C ILE A 8 -11.09 4.35 9.43
N ASP A 9 -11.83 5.13 8.65
CA ASP A 9 -12.89 4.63 7.78
C ASP A 9 -12.34 4.06 6.45
N LEU A 10 -13.26 3.56 5.62
CA LEU A 10 -12.94 3.02 4.31
C LEU A 10 -12.36 4.06 3.35
N ALA A 11 -12.83 5.31 3.40
CA ALA A 11 -12.40 6.35 2.47
C ALA A 11 -10.93 6.74 2.74
N MET A 12 -10.58 6.94 4.00
CA MET A 12 -9.21 7.22 4.42
C MET A 12 -8.30 6.03 4.14
N ALA A 13 -8.71 4.80 4.47
CA ALA A 13 -7.91 3.62 4.18
C ALA A 13 -7.68 3.42 2.67
N ARG A 14 -8.69 3.74 1.85
CA ARG A 14 -8.56 3.72 0.39
C ARG A 14 -7.55 4.75 -0.11
N ALA A 15 -7.63 6.00 0.35
CA ALA A 15 -6.70 7.05 -0.03
C ALA A 15 -5.25 6.69 0.33
N ILE A 16 -5.03 6.14 1.53
CA ILE A 16 -3.71 5.64 1.95
C ILE A 16 -3.23 4.52 1.04
N TRP A 17 -4.07 3.55 0.72
CA TRP A 17 -3.72 2.43 -0.16
C TRP A 17 -3.36 2.90 -1.58
N GLU A 18 -4.12 3.83 -2.17
CA GLU A 18 -3.84 4.39 -3.50
C GLU A 18 -2.54 5.20 -3.53
N ALA A 19 -2.21 5.88 -2.44
CA ALA A 19 -0.93 6.56 -2.25
C ALA A 19 0.24 5.59 -2.00
N GLY A 20 -0.01 4.28 -1.93
CA GLY A 20 1.00 3.26 -1.67
C GLY A 20 1.38 3.12 -0.20
N GLY A 21 0.50 3.51 0.71
CA GLY A 21 0.69 3.35 2.15
C GLY A 21 0.82 1.89 2.58
N LEU A 22 1.40 1.69 3.76
CA LEU A 22 1.70 0.36 4.29
C LEU A 22 0.46 -0.25 4.96
N ILE A 23 -0.19 -1.17 4.24
CA ILE A 23 -1.26 -2.01 4.79
C ILE A 23 -0.66 -3.28 5.38
N VAL A 24 -0.93 -3.54 6.66
CA VAL A 24 -0.50 -4.75 7.37
C VAL A 24 -1.71 -5.60 7.73
N ASP A 25 -1.82 -6.77 7.11
CA ASP A 25 -2.86 -7.73 7.41
C ASP A 25 -2.46 -8.60 8.60
N VAL A 26 -3.18 -8.45 9.72
CA VAL A 26 -2.85 -9.10 10.98
C VAL A 26 -3.57 -10.43 11.20
N ARG A 27 -4.21 -10.96 10.16
CA ARG A 27 -4.85 -12.29 10.17
C ARG A 27 -3.82 -13.41 10.03
N THR A 28 -4.32 -14.64 10.12
CA THR A 28 -3.54 -15.83 9.81
C THR A 28 -3.09 -15.85 8.33
N PRO A 29 -2.00 -16.54 7.99
CA PRO A 29 -1.58 -16.71 6.60
C PRO A 29 -2.65 -17.33 5.72
N GLU A 30 -3.46 -18.25 6.25
CA GLU A 30 -4.54 -18.92 5.53
C GLU A 30 -5.66 -17.94 5.16
N GLU A 31 -6.11 -17.11 6.12
CA GLU A 31 -7.12 -16.08 5.86
C GLU A 31 -6.61 -15.01 4.88
N TYR A 32 -5.33 -14.68 4.94
CA TYR A 32 -4.69 -13.76 4.02
C TYR A 32 -4.65 -14.36 2.60
N ALA A 33 -4.22 -15.61 2.45
CA ALA A 33 -4.15 -16.30 1.17
C ALA A 33 -5.54 -16.51 0.54
N ALA A 34 -6.58 -16.65 1.35
CA ALA A 34 -7.97 -16.74 0.87
C ALA A 34 -8.49 -15.42 0.27
N GLY A 35 -7.88 -14.29 0.58
CA GLY A 35 -8.27 -12.98 0.04
C GLY A 35 -7.80 -11.82 0.90
N HIS A 36 -6.98 -10.93 0.35
CA HIS A 36 -6.43 -9.77 1.04
C HIS A 36 -6.34 -8.52 0.15
N ILE A 37 -6.13 -7.36 0.76
CA ILE A 37 -5.99 -6.07 0.05
C ILE A 37 -4.71 -6.10 -0.79
N PRO A 38 -4.73 -5.77 -2.09
CA PRO A 38 -3.56 -5.85 -2.95
C PRO A 38 -2.37 -5.07 -2.38
N GLY A 39 -1.21 -5.71 -2.30
CA GLY A 39 0.02 -5.09 -1.76
C GLY A 39 0.07 -4.98 -0.23
N ALA A 40 -0.91 -5.51 0.50
CA ALA A 40 -0.81 -5.65 1.95
C ALA A 40 0.25 -6.69 2.35
N ILE A 41 0.90 -6.51 3.50
CA ILE A 41 1.86 -7.46 4.06
C ILE A 41 1.19 -8.27 5.16
N ASN A 42 1.25 -9.60 5.11
CA ASN A 42 0.76 -10.43 6.20
C ASN A 42 1.74 -10.45 7.38
N VAL A 43 1.28 -9.98 8.54
CA VAL A 43 2.00 -10.09 9.80
C VAL A 43 0.99 -10.44 10.90
N PRO A 44 0.79 -11.73 11.22
CA PRO A 44 -0.15 -12.16 12.25
C PRO A 44 0.05 -11.36 13.55
N VAL A 45 -1.05 -11.01 14.22
CA VAL A 45 -1.06 -10.07 15.35
C VAL A 45 -0.05 -10.43 16.47
N ASP A 46 0.15 -11.71 16.72
CA ASP A 46 1.08 -12.29 17.68
C ASP A 46 2.55 -12.21 17.23
N ARG A 47 2.79 -12.06 15.92
CA ARG A 47 4.11 -11.99 15.29
C ARG A 47 4.60 -10.56 15.03
N ILE A 48 3.79 -9.53 15.29
CA ILE A 48 4.14 -8.11 15.06
C ILE A 48 5.51 -7.74 15.65
N ALA A 49 5.76 -8.12 16.91
CA ALA A 49 7.01 -7.79 17.60
C ALA A 49 8.25 -8.37 16.89
N PHE A 50 8.12 -9.53 16.27
CA PHE A 50 9.22 -10.21 15.57
C PHE A 50 9.53 -9.59 14.20
N HIS A 51 8.54 -8.97 13.56
CA HIS A 51 8.67 -8.42 12.20
C HIS A 51 8.78 -6.90 12.16
N LEU A 52 8.65 -6.20 13.29
CA LEU A 52 8.53 -4.75 13.38
C LEU A 52 9.64 -4.01 12.62
N GLU A 53 10.89 -4.40 12.84
CA GLU A 53 12.07 -3.77 12.24
C GLU A 53 12.24 -4.09 10.75
N ARG A 54 11.62 -5.18 10.29
CA ARG A 54 11.69 -5.63 8.89
C ARG A 54 10.63 -4.98 8.00
N LEU A 55 9.61 -4.36 8.60
CA LEU A 55 8.54 -3.72 7.86
C LEU A 55 9.06 -2.45 7.16
N PRO A 56 8.58 -2.16 5.93
CA PRO A 56 8.88 -0.91 5.25
C PRO A 56 8.62 0.30 6.16
N PRO A 57 9.36 1.42 6.03
CA PRO A 57 9.06 2.64 6.76
C PRO A 57 7.71 3.25 6.32
N GLY A 58 7.14 4.09 7.16
CA GLY A 58 5.89 4.81 6.88
C GLY A 58 4.74 4.48 7.84
N GLN A 59 3.66 5.23 7.70
CA GLN A 59 2.44 5.08 8.48
C GLN A 59 1.81 3.71 8.23
N VAL A 60 1.56 2.96 9.31
CA VAL A 60 0.98 1.63 9.26
C VAL A 60 -0.54 1.74 9.37
N VAL A 61 -1.24 1.01 8.50
CA VAL A 61 -2.67 0.71 8.66
C VAL A 61 -2.82 -0.79 8.85
N THR A 62 -3.32 -1.19 10.00
CA THR A 62 -3.62 -2.59 10.27
C THR A 62 -5.01 -2.96 9.74
N VAL A 63 -5.13 -4.18 9.24
CA VAL A 63 -6.39 -4.73 8.73
C VAL A 63 -6.58 -6.17 9.21
N CYS A 64 -7.84 -6.54 9.44
CA CYS A 64 -8.25 -7.93 9.65
C CYS A 64 -9.64 -8.15 9.04
N SER A 65 -10.34 -9.22 9.37
CA SER A 65 -11.63 -9.53 8.72
C SER A 65 -12.72 -8.50 9.01
N MET A 66 -12.84 -8.04 10.28
CA MET A 66 -13.95 -7.19 10.74
C MET A 66 -13.52 -5.99 11.61
N GLY A 67 -12.21 -5.80 11.85
CA GLY A 67 -11.65 -4.70 12.65
C GLY A 67 -11.08 -5.10 14.02
N ASN A 68 -11.65 -6.11 14.70
CA ASN A 68 -11.25 -6.45 16.08
C ASN A 68 -9.76 -6.78 16.26
N ARG A 69 -9.19 -7.61 15.38
CA ARG A 69 -7.74 -7.94 15.42
C ARG A 69 -6.88 -6.78 14.91
N ALA A 70 -7.41 -5.95 14.01
CA ALA A 70 -6.71 -4.78 13.50
C ALA A 70 -6.46 -3.78 14.63
N ARG A 71 -7.49 -3.43 15.43
CA ARG A 71 -7.32 -2.59 16.63
C ARG A 71 -6.23 -3.13 17.56
N ARG A 72 -6.29 -4.41 17.90
CA ARG A 72 -5.26 -5.08 18.73
C ARG A 72 -3.86 -4.99 18.12
N GLY A 73 -3.76 -5.10 16.80
CA GLY A 73 -2.53 -4.95 16.04
C GLY A 73 -1.98 -3.53 16.15
N ALA A 74 -2.82 -2.52 15.90
CA ALA A 74 -2.44 -1.12 15.98
C ALA A 74 -1.99 -0.71 17.40
N GLU A 75 -2.69 -1.16 18.43
CA GLU A 75 -2.25 -0.98 19.82
C GLU A 75 -0.91 -1.65 20.11
N ARG A 76 -0.64 -2.83 19.51
CA ARG A 76 0.64 -3.52 19.68
C ARG A 76 1.77 -2.78 18.98
N PHE A 77 1.53 -2.28 17.77
CA PHE A 77 2.43 -1.39 17.06
C PHE A 77 2.77 -0.14 17.89
N ALA A 78 1.76 0.54 18.45
CA ALA A 78 1.93 1.72 19.30
C ALA A 78 2.77 1.42 20.56
N ARG A 79 2.50 0.30 21.25
CA ARG A 79 3.31 -0.15 22.40
C ARG A 79 4.77 -0.44 22.07
N LEU A 80 5.06 -0.78 20.81
CA LEU A 80 6.40 -1.04 20.33
C LEU A 80 7.07 0.22 19.72
N GLY A 81 6.51 1.41 19.96
CA GLY A 81 7.08 2.69 19.53
C GLY A 81 6.82 3.04 18.06
N ARG A 82 5.91 2.32 17.38
CA ARG A 82 5.53 2.59 15.99
C ARG A 82 4.02 2.78 15.89
N PRO A 83 3.47 4.01 16.03
CA PRO A 83 2.04 4.25 15.95
C PRO A 83 1.44 3.71 14.63
N ALA A 84 0.23 3.18 14.73
CA ALA A 84 -0.50 2.59 13.62
C ALA A 84 -1.98 2.92 13.73
N MET A 85 -2.63 3.03 12.58
CA MET A 85 -4.08 3.14 12.46
C MET A 85 -4.70 1.77 12.23
N HIS A 86 -6.01 1.63 12.38
CA HIS A 86 -6.72 0.41 12.03
C HIS A 86 -7.98 0.67 11.20
N LEU A 87 -8.21 -0.16 10.19
CA LEU A 87 -9.38 -0.04 9.31
C LEU A 87 -10.65 -0.56 10.01
N ARG A 88 -11.64 0.33 10.19
CA ARG A 88 -13.01 -0.02 10.60
C ARG A 88 -13.62 -1.02 9.61
N GLY A 89 -14.22 -2.09 10.13
CA GLY A 89 -14.92 -3.10 9.32
C GLY A 89 -14.01 -4.04 8.50
N GLY A 90 -12.70 -3.78 8.44
CA GLY A 90 -11.71 -4.70 7.91
C GLY A 90 -11.85 -5.05 6.42
N THR A 91 -11.32 -6.21 6.03
CA THR A 91 -11.38 -6.71 4.64
C THR A 91 -12.80 -7.01 4.17
N LYS A 92 -13.74 -7.31 5.08
CA LYS A 92 -15.16 -7.45 4.70
C LYS A 92 -15.77 -6.13 4.23
N ALA A 93 -15.54 -5.04 4.97
CA ALA A 93 -16.01 -3.72 4.58
C ALA A 93 -15.34 -3.25 3.27
N TRP A 94 -14.05 -3.55 3.10
CA TRP A 94 -13.32 -3.30 1.86
C TRP A 94 -13.95 -4.00 0.65
N ALA A 95 -14.23 -5.30 0.78
CA ALA A 95 -14.86 -6.08 -0.28
C ALA A 95 -16.31 -5.63 -0.56
N ALA A 96 -17.08 -5.33 0.50
CA ALA A 96 -18.46 -4.84 0.36
C ALA A 96 -18.55 -3.50 -0.38
N ALA A 97 -17.50 -2.67 -0.30
CA ALA A 97 -17.38 -1.43 -1.06
C ALA A 97 -16.95 -1.64 -2.53
N GLY A 98 -16.78 -2.89 -2.98
CA GLY A 98 -16.39 -3.22 -4.36
C GLY A 98 -14.90 -3.06 -4.65
N TYR A 99 -14.06 -2.88 -3.63
CA TYR A 99 -12.61 -2.76 -3.80
C TYR A 99 -11.94 -4.13 -4.05
N PRO A 100 -10.82 -4.17 -4.79
CA PRO A 100 -10.20 -5.43 -5.18
C PRO A 100 -9.63 -6.18 -3.99
N LEU A 101 -9.72 -7.51 -4.06
CA LEU A 101 -8.94 -8.44 -3.26
C LEU A 101 -8.10 -9.31 -4.19
N VAL A 102 -6.95 -9.77 -3.70
CA VAL A 102 -6.10 -10.77 -4.36
C VAL A 102 -6.00 -12.01 -3.48
N THR A 103 -5.76 -13.15 -4.11
CA THR A 103 -5.62 -14.46 -3.45
C THR A 103 -4.20 -14.97 -3.60
N GLY A 104 -3.85 -15.98 -2.79
CA GLY A 104 -2.51 -16.57 -2.77
C GLY A 104 -1.59 -15.95 -1.72
N PRO A 105 -0.39 -16.52 -1.53
CA PRO A 105 0.51 -16.14 -0.45
C PRO A 105 1.35 -14.89 -0.78
N ASP A 106 1.15 -14.25 -1.93
CA ASP A 106 2.00 -13.19 -2.46
C ASP A 106 2.09 -12.04 -1.45
N PRO A 107 3.18 -11.94 -0.66
CA PRO A 107 3.28 -10.95 0.37
C PRO A 107 3.49 -9.61 -0.35
N GLY A 108 2.67 -8.61 -0.02
CA GLY A 108 3.00 -7.23 -0.37
C GLY A 108 4.48 -6.95 -0.10
N GLU A 109 5.14 -6.21 -1.00
CA GLU A 109 6.60 -6.09 -0.95
C GLU A 109 7.07 -5.61 0.43
N TRP A 110 7.87 -6.44 1.12
CA TRP A 110 8.60 -6.06 2.34
C TRP A 110 9.66 -4.96 2.12
N ARG A 111 9.67 -4.32 0.95
CA ARG A 111 10.66 -3.33 0.53
C ARG A 111 10.05 -1.91 0.51
N PRO A 112 10.83 -0.84 0.76
CA PRO A 112 10.32 0.52 0.86
C PRO A 112 9.68 1.06 -0.44
N LEU A 113 8.59 1.84 -0.29
CA LEU A 113 7.84 2.49 -1.37
C LEU A 113 8.71 3.39 -2.27
N ALA A 114 9.81 3.95 -1.74
CA ALA A 114 10.76 4.78 -2.48
C ALA A 114 11.28 4.10 -3.77
N ARG A 115 11.47 2.77 -3.76
CA ARG A 115 11.89 2.03 -4.97
C ARG A 115 10.79 1.94 -6.03
N ARG A 116 9.52 2.05 -5.64
CA ARG A 116 8.34 1.98 -6.52
C ARG A 116 8.11 3.30 -7.26
N VAL A 117 8.22 4.44 -6.55
CA VAL A 117 8.20 5.78 -7.15
C VAL A 117 9.35 5.93 -8.14
N LEU A 118 10.57 5.52 -7.75
CA LEU A 118 11.73 5.55 -8.65
C LEU A 118 11.53 4.68 -9.90
N ARG A 119 10.95 3.47 -9.78
CA ARG A 119 10.60 2.64 -10.97
C ARG A 119 9.58 3.31 -11.89
N ARG A 120 8.50 3.87 -11.33
CA ARG A 120 7.45 4.50 -12.14
C ARG A 120 7.91 5.80 -12.78
N VAL A 121 8.69 6.61 -12.06
CA VAL A 121 9.34 7.82 -12.59
C VAL A 121 10.31 7.45 -13.71
N THR A 122 11.15 6.42 -13.51
CA THR A 122 12.09 5.98 -14.57
C THR A 122 11.39 5.39 -15.79
N GLU A 123 10.25 4.72 -15.64
CA GLU A 123 9.42 4.27 -16.78
C GLU A 123 8.81 5.43 -17.56
N VAL A 124 8.23 6.42 -16.87
CA VAL A 124 7.67 7.63 -17.52
C VAL A 124 8.77 8.41 -18.25
N LEU A 125 9.93 8.60 -17.61
CA LEU A 125 11.06 9.29 -18.23
C LEU A 125 11.61 8.54 -19.45
N ARG A 126 11.68 7.21 -19.39
CA ARG A 126 12.07 6.38 -20.54
C ARG A 126 11.10 6.55 -21.70
N HIS A 127 9.80 6.49 -21.44
CA HIS A 127 8.78 6.64 -22.47
C HIS A 127 8.77 8.05 -23.07
N ALA A 128 8.92 9.09 -22.25
CA ALA A 128 9.07 10.46 -22.73
C ALA A 128 10.32 10.64 -23.61
N THR A 129 11.43 10.00 -23.23
CA THR A 129 12.68 10.00 -24.01
C THR A 129 12.53 9.28 -25.34
N GLU A 130 11.86 8.12 -25.37
CA GLU A 130 11.56 7.38 -26.60
C GLU A 130 10.68 8.19 -27.55
N LEU A 131 9.66 8.88 -27.03
CA LEU A 131 8.77 9.74 -27.81
C LEU A 131 9.51 10.97 -28.37
N ALA A 132 10.33 11.64 -27.55
CA ALA A 132 11.15 12.75 -27.99
C ALA A 132 12.15 12.33 -29.09
N THR A 133 12.77 11.16 -28.94
CA THR A 133 13.71 10.62 -29.93
C THR A 133 13.00 10.22 -31.23
N ARG A 134 11.77 9.71 -31.17
CA ARG A 134 10.93 9.42 -32.34
C ARG A 134 10.49 10.71 -33.04
N TRP A 135 10.16 11.75 -32.29
CA TRP A 135 9.80 13.07 -32.83
C TRP A 135 10.98 13.72 -33.57
N ALA A 136 12.18 13.69 -32.97
CA ALA A 136 13.40 14.22 -33.60
C ALA A 136 13.74 13.50 -34.92
N ARG A 137 13.56 12.18 -34.99
CA ARG A 137 13.83 11.39 -36.20
C ARG A 137 12.82 11.58 -37.34
N ARG A 138 11.59 12.03 -37.04
CA ARG A 138 10.55 12.28 -38.06
C ARG A 138 10.61 13.66 -38.70
N GLY A 139 11.59 14.50 -38.32
CA GLY A 139 11.80 15.83 -38.91
C GLY A 139 10.66 16.78 -38.59
N GLY A 140 10.72 17.38 -37.39
CA GLY A 140 9.69 18.27 -36.81
C GLY A 140 9.11 19.34 -37.76
N PRO A 141 8.02 20.01 -37.36
CA PRO A 141 7.16 20.76 -38.27
C PRO A 141 7.94 21.79 -39.10
N ARG A 142 7.88 21.61 -40.43
CA ARG A 142 8.49 22.53 -41.40
C ARG A 142 7.84 23.91 -41.23
N ARG A 143 8.60 24.87 -40.72
CA ARG A 143 8.21 26.29 -40.71
C ARG A 143 7.94 26.71 -42.14
N ARG A 144 6.68 27.02 -42.48
CA ARG A 144 6.36 27.72 -43.72
C ARG A 144 6.89 29.15 -43.56
N ALA A 145 7.86 29.53 -44.38
CA ALA A 145 8.27 30.91 -44.51
C ALA A 145 7.09 31.69 -45.11
N ALA A 146 6.62 32.72 -44.41
CA ALA A 146 5.69 33.69 -44.96
C ALA A 146 6.50 34.61 -45.88
N GLY A 147 6.09 34.65 -47.15
CA GLY A 147 6.52 35.67 -48.12
C GLY A 147 5.55 36.84 -48.13
#